data_AF-T1H5U6-F1
#
_entry.id   AF-T1H5U6-F1
#
_cell.length_a   1.000
_cell.length_b   1.000
_cell.length_c   1.000
_cell.angle_alpha   90.00
_cell.angle_beta   90.00
_cell.angle_gamma   90.00
#
_symmetry.space_group_name_H-M   'P 1'
#
loop_
_entity.id
_entity.type
_entity.pdbx_description
1 polymer ?
#
loop_
_entity_poly.entity_id
_entity_poly.type
_entity_poly.pdbx_seq_one_letter_code
_entity_poly.pdbx_strand_id
1 'polypeptide(L)' 'FSIFVVDINSINVEDMDFRVDMFIHQKWTESRLNISEDIFEEGDDYVTLLPDFFLDLWQPDPYFLNSKIS' A
#
# COMPACT_ATOMS: atom_id res chain seq x y z
N PHE A 1 5.79 -1.18 -7.47
CA PHE A 1 4.74 -0.18 -7.21
C PHE A 1 3.66 -0.34 -8.26
N SER A 2 2.39 -0.40 -7.85
CA SER A 2 1.26 -0.45 -8.78
C SER A 2 0.03 0.22 -8.17
N ILE A 3 -0.81 0.80 -9.02
CA ILE A 3 -2.06 1.46 -8.64
C ILE A 3 -3.19 0.79 -9.41
N PHE A 4 -4.28 0.49 -8.72
CA PHE A 4 -5.52 0.05 -9.33
C PHE A 4 -6.61 1.08 -9.01
N VAL A 5 -7.11 1.76 -10.04
CA VAL A 5 -8.18 2.75 -9.90
C VAL A 5 -9.51 2.02 -9.95
N VAL A 6 -10.31 2.18 -8.90
CA VAL A 6 -11.64 1.59 -8.81
C VAL A 6 -12.65 2.48 -9.49
N ASP A 7 -12.64 3.78 -9.14
CA ASP A 7 -13.59 4.75 -9.64
C ASP A 7 -13.01 6.17 -9.62
N ILE A 8 -13.49 7.00 -10.55
CA ILE A 8 -13.20 8.44 -10.61
C ILE A 8 -14.54 9.16 -10.65
N ASN A 9 -14.83 9.95 -9.61
CA ASN A 9 -16.12 10.60 -9.42
C ASN A 9 -16.01 12.05 -8.95
N SER A 10 -17.16 12.71 -8.82
CA SER A 10 -17.33 14.02 -8.18
C SER A 10 -16.40 15.10 -8.73
N ILE A 11 -16.42 15.32 -10.05
CA ILE A 11 -15.64 16.37 -10.70
C ILE A 11 -16.30 17.73 -10.42
N ASN A 12 -15.61 18.60 -9.69
CA ASN A 12 -16.01 19.96 -9.44
C ASN A 12 -15.19 20.91 -10.32
N VAL A 13 -15.87 21.54 -11.29
CA VAL A 13 -15.23 22.45 -12.25
C VAL A 13 -14.93 23.81 -11.62
N GLU A 14 -15.72 24.25 -10.64
CA GLU A 14 -15.51 25.53 -9.95
C GLU A 14 -14.24 25.47 -9.10
N ASP A 15 -14.07 24.39 -8.34
CA ASP A 15 -12.92 24.19 -7.45
C ASP A 15 -11.73 23.47 -8.11
N MET A 16 -11.90 23.07 -9.37
CA MET A 16 -10.93 22.30 -10.17
C MET A 16 -10.40 21.07 -9.43
N ASP A 17 -11.30 20.27 -8.84
CA ASP A 17 -10.95 19.01 -8.20
C ASP A 17 -11.87 17.85 -8.57
N PHE A 18 -11.46 16.66 -8.14
CA PHE A 18 -12.11 15.40 -8.40
C PHE A 18 -11.78 14.42 -7.27
N ARG A 19 -12.63 13.41 -7.12
CA ARG A 19 -12.42 12.33 -6.17
C ARG A 19 -12.04 11.05 -6.91
N VAL A 20 -11.12 10.29 -6.32
CA VAL A 20 -10.70 8.99 -6.84
C VAL A 20 -10.69 7.97 -5.72
N ASP A 21 -11.29 6.83 -5.96
CA ASP A 21 -11.18 5.66 -5.09
C ASP A 21 -10.20 4.67 -5.77
N MET A 22 -9.11 4.31 -5.08
CA MET A 22 -8.03 3.49 -5.64
C MET A 22 -7.37 2.57 -4.60
N PHE A 23 -6.77 1.48 -5.07
CA PHE A 23 -5.87 0.63 -4.30
C PHE A 23 -4.42 0.90 -4.71
N ILE A 24 -3.55 1.07 -3.71
CA ILE A 24 -2.10 1.24 -3.92
C ILE A 24 -1.39 -0.01 -3.41
N HIS A 25 -0.51 -0.55 -4.23
CA HIS A 25 0.30 -1.70 -3.89
C HIS A 25 1.78 -1.37 -3.96
N GLN A 26 2.47 -1.60 -2.84
CA GLN A 26 3.90 -1.35 -2.67
C GLN A 26 4.63 -2.66 -2.37
N LYS A 27 5.81 -2.81 -2.98
CA LYS A 27 6.75 -3.89 -2.72
C LYS A 27 8.12 -3.26 -2.54
N TRP A 28 8.81 -3.63 -1.48
CA TRP A 28 10.19 -3.24 -1.22
C TRP A 28 10.96 -4.44 -0.68
N THR A 29 12.28 -4.43 -0.86
CA THR A 29 13.16 -5.45 -0.29
C THR A 29 13.72 -4.91 1.02
N GLU A 30 13.54 -5.66 2.11
CA GLU A 30 14.07 -5.32 3.44
C GLU A 30 15.14 -6.34 3.83
N SER A 31 16.40 -5.91 3.88
CA SER A 31 17.52 -6.80 4.21
C SER A 31 17.56 -7.22 5.67
N ARG A 32 16.92 -6.47 6.57
CA ARG A 32 16.86 -6.77 8.01
C ARG A 32 15.79 -7.80 8.35
N LEU A 33 14.83 -8.02 7.46
CA LEU A 33 13.72 -8.94 7.65
C LEU A 33 14.16 -10.34 7.24
N ASN A 34 14.84 -11.03 8.15
CA ASN A 34 15.14 -12.45 8.01
C ASN A 34 14.08 -13.26 8.77
N ILE A 35 13.36 -14.09 8.05
CA ILE A 35 12.22 -14.85 8.54
C ILE A 35 12.64 -16.32 8.65
N SER A 36 12.34 -16.98 9.77
CA SER A 36 12.65 -18.41 9.93
C SER A 36 11.87 -19.23 8.90
N GLU A 37 12.50 -20.27 8.34
CA GLU A 37 11.85 -21.19 7.40
C GLU A 37 10.65 -21.91 8.05
N ASP A 38 10.61 -22.01 9.39
CA ASP A 38 9.53 -22.67 10.15
C ASP A 38 8.17 -22.00 10.01
N ILE A 39 8.10 -20.73 9.59
CA ILE A 39 6.81 -20.04 9.42
C ILE A 39 6.20 -20.22 8.03
N PHE A 40 6.94 -20.81 7.10
CA PHE A 40 6.46 -21.12 5.76
C PHE A 40 5.85 -22.52 5.76
N GLU A 41 4.71 -22.70 5.10
CA GLU A 41 4.16 -24.03 4.86
C GLU A 41 5.00 -24.74 3.77
N GLU A 42 4.99 -26.07 3.77
CA GLU A 42 5.82 -26.86 2.85
C GLU A 42 5.43 -26.59 1.39
N GLY A 43 6.28 -25.82 0.69
CA GLY A 43 6.07 -25.42 -0.71
C GLY A 43 5.70 -23.94 -0.93
N ASP A 44 5.60 -23.13 0.12
CA ASP A 44 5.24 -21.72 0.01
C ASP A 44 6.46 -20.78 -0.07
N ASP A 45 6.41 -19.85 -1.04
CA ASP A 45 7.44 -18.81 -1.23
C ASP A 45 7.13 -17.49 -0.48
N TYR A 46 5.95 -17.39 0.14
CA TYR A 46 5.50 -16.19 0.85
C TYR A 46 4.55 -16.54 1.98
N VAL A 47 4.52 -15.69 3.01
CA VAL A 47 3.54 -15.76 4.10
C VAL A 47 2.69 -14.50 4.11
N THR A 48 1.40 -14.66 4.38
CA THR A 48 0.50 -13.51 4.62
C THR A 48 0.46 -13.22 6.11
N LEU A 49 0.98 -12.04 6.50
CA LEU A 49 1.01 -11.61 7.90
C LEU A 49 -0.24 -10.79 8.25
N LEU A 50 -0.58 -10.81 9.53
CA LEU A 50 -1.64 -9.95 10.07
C LEU A 50 -1.21 -8.47 10.06
N PRO A 51 -2.16 -7.52 9.97
CA PRO A 51 -1.87 -6.09 9.94
C PRO A 51 -1.02 -5.58 11.11
N ASP A 52 -1.13 -6.22 12.28
CA ASP A 52 -0.43 -5.80 13.50
C ASP A 52 1.10 -5.83 13.34
N PHE A 53 1.63 -6.72 12.49
CA PHE A 53 3.08 -6.78 12.20
C PHE A 53 3.61 -5.56 11.45
N PHE A 54 2.73 -4.81 10.76
CA PHE A 54 3.14 -3.62 10.01
C PHE A 54 3.42 -2.42 10.91
N LEU A 55 2.97 -2.43 12.17
CA LEU A 55 3.19 -1.31 13.10
C LEU A 55 4.67 -1.11 13.45
N ASP A 56 5.41 -2.21 13.54
CA ASP A 56 6.83 -2.22 13.95
C ASP A 56 7.80 -2.34 12.78
N LEU A 57 7.28 -2.55 11.55
CA LEU A 57 8.09 -2.70 10.35
C LEU A 57 8.37 -1.35 9.69
N TRP A 58 9.61 -1.15 9.23
CA TRP A 58 9.90 -0.02 8.37
C TRP A 58 9.16 -0.16 7.03
N GLN A 59 8.47 0.90 6.65
CA GLN A 59 7.78 1.01 5.37
C GLN A 59 8.13 2.33 4.70
N PRO A 60 8.13 2.39 3.35
CA PRO A 60 8.18 3.65 2.62
C PRO A 60 7.02 4.57 3.01
N ASP A 61 7.26 5.88 2.98
CA ASP A 61 6.33 6.95 3.36
C ASP A 61 5.84 7.76 2.15
N PRO A 62 5.10 7.15 1.20
CA PRO A 62 4.59 7.91 0.06
C PRO A 62 3.50 8.89 0.49
N TYR A 63 3.49 10.04 -0.15
CA TYR A 63 2.46 11.06 0.05
C TYR A 63 1.90 11.53 -1.29
N PHE A 64 0.66 12.02 -1.26
CA PHE A 64 0.01 12.60 -2.43
C PHE A 64 0.24 14.10 -2.47
N LEU A 65 1.15 14.56 -3.33
CA LEU A 65 1.48 15.98 -3.48
C LEU A 65 0.26 16.84 -3.83
N ASN A 66 -0.66 16.30 -4.64
CA ASN A 66 -1.85 17.01 -5.12
C ASN A 66 -3.11 16.66 -4.33
N SER A 67 -2.99 15.96 -3.20
CA SER A 67 -4.16 15.71 -2.36
C SER A 67 -4.59 17.01 -1.71
N LYS A 68 -5.84 17.40 -1.97
CA LYS A 68 -6.53 18.37 -1.12
C LYS A 68 -7.03 17.61 0.11
N ILE A 69 -6.50 17.93 1.28
CA ILE A 69 -7.03 17.43 2.55
C ILE A 69 -8.28 18.28 2.82
N SER A 70 -9.46 17.71 2.63
CA SER A 70 -10.74 18.32 3.03
C SER A 70 -11.31 17.64 4.26
#